data_AF-A0A2I0QI82-F1
#
_entry.id   AF-A0A2I0QI82-F1
#
_cell.length_a   1.000
_cell.length_b   1.000
_cell.length_c   1.000
_cell.angle_alpha   90.00
_cell.angle_beta   90.00
_cell.angle_gamma   90.00
#
_symmetry.space_group_name_H-M   'P 1'
#
loop_
_entity.id
_entity.type
_entity.pdbx_description
1 polymer ?
#
loop_
_entity_poly.entity_id
_entity_poly.type
_entity_poly.pdbx_seq_one_letter_code
_entity_poly.pdbx_strand_id
1 'polypeptide(L)'
;MSEKKRYGITDQRGVDLMIKAEVYKHPWKLRQESNVLSLYGYNFTAVLLEKGHMFSEKLLALFNRKKGRDIYDTLFMLKKKVSDK
;
A
#
# COMPACT_ATOMS: atom_id res chain seq x y z
N MET A 1 -6.48 -8.92 40.58
CA MET A 1 -6.02 -9.45 39.28
C MET A 1 -6.52 -8.50 38.19
N SER A 2 -5.63 -7.81 37.47
CA SER A 2 -6.00 -6.68 36.58
C SER A 2 -6.81 -7.14 35.35
N GLU A 3 -7.91 -6.43 35.03
CA GLU A 3 -8.83 -6.72 33.91
C GLU A 3 -8.14 -6.86 32.54
N LYS A 4 -6.99 -6.20 32.34
CA LYS A 4 -6.22 -6.25 31.08
C LYS A 4 -5.84 -7.67 30.65
N LYS A 5 -5.58 -8.58 31.61
CA LYS A 5 -5.19 -9.97 31.34
C LYS A 5 -6.37 -10.81 30.83
N ARG A 6 -7.61 -10.46 31.20
CA ARG A 6 -8.83 -11.16 30.79
C ARG A 6 -9.15 -10.95 29.31
N TYR A 7 -8.73 -9.82 28.75
CA TYR A 7 -8.97 -9.44 27.36
C TYR A 7 -7.74 -9.61 26.44
N GLY A 8 -6.65 -10.21 26.94
CA GLY A 8 -5.44 -10.43 26.13
C GLY A 8 -4.76 -9.16 25.65
N ILE A 9 -4.99 -8.02 26.30
CA ILE A 9 -4.39 -6.74 25.90
C ILE A 9 -2.94 -6.72 26.41
N THR A 10 -2.02 -7.17 25.56
CA THR A 10 -0.58 -7.04 25.77
C THR A 10 -0.18 -5.59 25.55
N ASP A 11 0.12 -4.88 26.64
CA ASP A 11 0.63 -3.51 26.63
C ASP A 11 2.13 -3.50 26.26
N GLN A 12 2.50 -4.12 25.14
CA GLN A 12 3.84 -4.03 24.54
C GLN A 12 3.91 -2.80 23.65
N ARG A 13 3.56 -1.62 24.21
CA ARG A 13 3.70 -0.34 23.53
C ARG A 13 5.17 0.08 23.53
N GLY A 14 5.92 -0.61 22.68
CA GLY A 14 7.22 -0.29 22.11
C GLY A 14 7.11 -0.79 20.68
N VAL A 15 6.44 0.00 19.83
CA VAL A 15 6.07 -0.40 18.48
C VAL A 15 7.32 -0.30 17.61
N ASP A 16 8.11 -1.37 17.57
CA ASP A 16 9.17 -1.50 16.58
C ASP A 16 8.54 -1.40 15.18
N LEU A 17 8.84 -0.31 14.48
CA LEU A 17 8.38 -0.12 13.11
C LEU A 17 9.14 -1.09 12.21
N MET A 18 8.49 -2.20 11.85
CA MET A 18 9.05 -3.13 10.88
C MET A 18 8.83 -2.62 9.46
N ILE A 19 9.92 -2.31 8.76
CA ILE A 19 9.90 -1.95 7.33
C ILE A 19 10.17 -3.22 6.51
N LYS A 20 9.16 -3.70 5.79
CA LYS A 20 9.33 -4.79 4.82
C LYS A 20 9.67 -4.23 3.44
N ALA A 21 10.85 -4.53 2.94
CA ALA A 21 11.24 -4.22 1.56
C ALA A 21 11.12 -5.47 0.68
N GLU A 22 10.39 -5.36 -0.43
CA GLU A 22 10.24 -6.41 -1.43
C GLU A 22 10.65 -5.87 -2.79
N VAL A 23 11.38 -6.68 -3.56
CA VAL A 23 11.76 -6.35 -4.94
C VAL A 23 11.09 -7.35 -5.86
N TYR A 24 10.38 -6.84 -6.86
CA TYR A 24 9.70 -7.67 -7.85
C TYR A 24 10.23 -7.36 -9.26
N LYS A 25 10.71 -8.40 -9.96
CA LYS A 25 11.16 -8.30 -11.35
C LYS A 25 10.06 -8.79 -12.28
N HIS A 26 9.30 -7.85 -12.84
CA HIS A 26 8.21 -8.18 -13.74
C HIS A 26 8.74 -8.66 -15.12
N PRO A 27 8.17 -9.72 -15.74
CA PRO A 27 8.49 -10.09 -17.13
C PRO A 27 8.13 -9.06 -18.20
N TRP A 28 7.32 -8.03 -17.89
CA TRP A 28 6.93 -6.98 -18.85
C TRP A 28 7.36 -5.60 -18.35
N LYS A 29 7.41 -4.64 -19.28
CA LYS A 29 7.85 -3.28 -18.97
C LYS A 29 6.76 -2.52 -18.21
N LEU A 30 7.02 -2.24 -16.94
CA LEU A 30 6.21 -1.35 -16.12
C LEU A 30 6.64 0.11 -16.33
N ARG A 31 5.71 0.96 -16.74
CA ARG A 31 5.87 2.42 -16.81
C ARG A 31 5.86 3.03 -15.41
N GLN A 32 6.72 4.02 -15.23
CA GLN A 32 6.93 4.73 -13.98
C GLN A 32 6.66 6.22 -14.19
N GLU A 33 6.24 6.89 -13.13
CA GLU A 33 6.07 8.33 -13.06
C GLU A 33 6.93 8.90 -11.91
N SER A 34 7.52 10.08 -12.12
CA SER A 34 8.22 10.79 -11.05
C SER A 34 7.23 11.69 -10.32
N ASN A 35 7.25 11.65 -9.00
CA ASN A 35 6.40 12.50 -8.17
C ASN A 35 7.19 13.08 -7.00
N VAL A 36 6.77 14.23 -6.49
CA VAL A 36 7.36 14.88 -5.32
C VAL A 36 6.43 14.67 -4.13
N LEU A 37 6.93 13.96 -3.12
CA LEU A 37 6.25 13.75 -1.85
C LEU A 37 6.69 14.84 -0.88
N SER A 38 5.77 15.74 -0.54
CA SER A 38 5.97 16.77 0.49
C SER A 38 5.40 16.27 1.82
N LEU A 39 6.28 15.81 2.71
CA LEU A 39 5.92 15.23 4.00
C LEU A 39 6.78 15.82 5.12
N TYR A 40 6.14 16.25 6.22
CA TYR A 40 6.81 16.79 7.41
C TYR A 40 7.81 17.93 7.14
N GLY A 41 7.53 18.79 6.15
CA GLY A 41 8.41 19.90 5.76
C GLY A 41 9.58 19.50 4.86
N TYR A 42 9.68 18.24 4.46
CA TYR A 42 10.69 17.74 3.54
C TYR A 42 10.07 17.36 2.19
N ASN A 43 10.86 17.54 1.13
CA ASN A 43 10.48 17.14 -0.22
C ASN A 43 11.34 15.94 -0.65
N PHE A 44 10.67 14.86 -1.05
CA PHE A 44 11.31 13.66 -1.55
C PHE A 44 10.84 13.40 -2.98
N THR A 45 11.77 13.20 -3.90
CA THR A 45 11.42 12.70 -5.24
C THR A 45 11.29 11.19 -5.17
N ALA A 46 10.15 10.66 -5.59
CA ALA A 46 9.89 9.23 -5.66
C ALA A 46 9.59 8.83 -7.11
N VAL A 47 10.20 7.71 -7.52
CA VAL A 47 9.84 7.02 -8.76
C VAL A 47 8.76 6.00 -8.41
N LEU A 48 7.55 6.26 -8.89
CA LEU A 48 6.37 5.47 -8.58
C LEU A 48 5.90 4.74 -9.83
N LEU A 49 5.12 3.68 -9.62
CA LEU A 49 4.45 2.98 -10.72
C LEU A 49 3.31 3.86 -11.24
N GLU A 50 3.18 3.97 -12.56
CA GLU A 50 2.06 4.70 -13.18
C GLU A 50 0.72 4.16 -12.66
N LYS A 51 -0.24 5.06 -12.39
CA LYS A 51 -1.52 4.70 -11.75
C LYS A 51 -2.25 3.56 -12.44
N GLY A 52 -2.24 3.51 -13.78
CA GLY A 52 -2.88 2.45 -14.56
C GLY A 52 -2.25 1.07 -14.33
N HIS A 53 -0.92 1.01 -14.30
CA HIS A 53 -0.19 -0.23 -13.99
C HIS A 53 -0.34 -0.64 -12.52
N MET A 54 -0.36 0.32 -11.59
CA MET A 54 -0.64 0.03 -10.18
C MET A 54 -2.03 -0.58 -10.00
N PHE A 55 -3.02 -0.07 -10.76
CA PHE A 55 -4.38 -0.59 -10.71
C PHE A 55 -4.48 -2.00 -11.28
N SER A 56 -3.81 -2.30 -12.40
CA SER A 56 -3.81 -3.65 -12.97
C SER A 56 -3.19 -4.68 -12.02
N GLU A 57 -2.10 -4.34 -11.33
CA GLU A 57 -1.50 -5.23 -10.33
C GLU A 57 -2.44 -5.50 -9.15
N LYS A 58 -3.21 -4.48 -8.71
CA LYS A 58 -4.20 -4.64 -7.64
C LYS A 58 -5.37 -5.52 -8.06
N LEU A 59 -5.86 -5.38 -9.30
CA LEU A 59 -6.88 -6.27 -9.84
C LEU A 59 -6.38 -7.72 -9.91
N LEU A 60 -5.17 -7.93 -10.42
CA LEU A 60 -4.57 -9.27 -10.47
C LEU A 60 -4.42 -9.87 -9.07
N ALA A 61 -3.95 -9.08 -8.10
CA ALA A 61 -3.87 -9.50 -6.70
C ALA A 61 -5.25 -9.82 -6.10
N LEU A 62 -6.28 -9.01 -6.40
CA LEU A 62 -7.65 -9.24 -5.96
C LEU A 62 -8.19 -10.58 -6.48
N PHE A 63 -8.04 -10.85 -7.79
CA PHE A 63 -8.53 -12.09 -8.39
C PHE A 63 -7.78 -13.33 -7.88
N ASN A 64 -6.47 -13.22 -7.61
CA ASN A 64 -5.64 -14.36 -7.21
C ASN A 64 -5.62 -14.62 -5.69
N ARG A 65 -5.51 -13.58 -4.86
CA ARG A 65 -5.29 -13.69 -3.41
C ARG A 65 -6.54 -13.47 -2.58
N LYS A 66 -7.54 -12.76 -3.12
CA LYS A 66 -8.85 -12.50 -2.51
C LYS A 66 -8.76 -11.96 -1.07
N LYS A 67 -7.76 -11.11 -0.77
CA LYS A 67 -7.62 -10.51 0.57
C LYS A 67 -8.47 -9.26 0.68
N GLY A 68 -9.04 -9.02 1.86
CA GLY A 68 -9.90 -7.85 2.10
C GLY A 68 -9.24 -6.51 1.78
N ARG A 69 -7.91 -6.40 1.97
CA ARG A 69 -7.15 -5.19 1.59
C ARG A 69 -7.18 -4.93 0.09
N ASP A 70 -7.10 -5.96 -0.74
CA ASP A 70 -7.11 -5.82 -2.20
C ASP A 70 -8.49 -5.34 -2.69
N ILE A 71 -9.58 -5.72 -1.99
CA ILE A 71 -10.93 -5.20 -2.25
C ILE A 71 -10.97 -3.70 -1.96
N TYR A 72 -10.53 -3.30 -0.76
CA TYR A 72 -10.51 -1.89 -0.36
C TYR A 72 -9.68 -1.04 -1.32
N ASP A 73 -8.47 -1.47 -1.63
CA ASP A 73 -7.55 -0.74 -2.51
C ASP A 73 -8.15 -0.56 -3.90
N THR A 74 -8.74 -1.62 -4.47
CA THR A 74 -9.38 -1.55 -5.80
C THR A 74 -10.56 -0.57 -5.81
N LEU A 75 -11.45 -0.65 -4.82
CA LEU A 75 -12.59 0.28 -4.70
C LEU A 75 -12.14 1.72 -4.50
N PHE A 76 -11.12 1.94 -3.69
CA PHE A 76 -10.55 3.25 -3.45
C PHE A 76 -9.95 3.85 -4.73
N MET A 77 -9.18 3.06 -5.48
CA MET A 77 -8.59 3.49 -6.75
C MET A 77 -9.65 3.81 -7.81
N LEU A 78 -10.73 2.99 -7.89
CA LEU A 78 -11.88 3.27 -8.76
C LEU A 78 -12.58 4.57 -8.39
N LYS A 79 -12.83 4.80 -7.09
CA LYS A 79 -13.45 6.03 -6.59
C LYS A 79 -12.62 7.26 -6.91
N LYS A 80 -11.29 7.17 -6.82
CA LYS A 80 -10.40 8.31 -7.10
C LYS A 80 -10.37 8.73 -8.57
N LYS A 81 -11.07 8.00 -9.46
CA LYS A 81 -10.89 7.98 -10.91
C LYS A 81 -9.42 7.67 -11.24
N VAL A 82 -9.16 6.50 -11.80
CA VAL A 82 -7.88 6.18 -12.48
C VAL A 82 -7.75 6.99 -13.79
N SER A 83 -8.27 8.21 -13.80
CA SER A 83 -8.57 9.04 -14.96
C SER A 83 -8.58 10.50 -14.50
N ASP A 84 -7.39 11.04 -14.22
CA ASP A 84 -7.13 12.38 -14.73
C ASP A 84 -6.58 12.13 -16.13
N LYS A 85 -7.37 12.52 -17.14
CA LYS A 85 -6.89 12.67 -18.51
C LYS A 85 -5.74 13.67 -18.55
#